data_AF-A0A183SAD6-F1
#
_entry.id   AF-A0A183SAD6-F1
#
_cell.length_a   1.000
_cell.length_b   1.000
_cell.length_c   1.000
_cell.angle_alpha   90.00
_cell.angle_beta   90.00
_cell.angle_gamma   90.00
#
_symmetry.space_group_name_H-M   'P 1'
#
loop_
_entity.id
_entity.type
_entity.pdbx_description
1 polymer ?
#
loop_
_entity_poly.entity_id
_entity_poly.type
_entity_poly.pdbx_seq_one_letter_code
_entity_poly.pdbx_strand_id
1 'polypeptide(L)'
;LAQEQDCDLIVCLAAASNVTGILLDVNVFSALVHRHGGLIFWDYATAAPYVDIDMNPVITGPDRDYVYKDAIYFSMHKFVGGVQTPGVLVAKRVLFKAGETHPDGCGGGSVCFVRREAQDVEEREEGGTPAIVESIRAGLVMQLKQAVTSEAITAREEVMVK
;
A
#
# COMPACT_ATOMS: atom_id res chain seq x y z
N LEU A 1 9.48 16.80 -4.52
CA LEU A 1 8.51 15.74 -4.91
C LEU A 1 7.40 16.26 -5.81
N ALA A 2 6.34 16.90 -5.32
CA ALA A 2 5.30 17.52 -6.18
C ALA A 2 5.92 18.51 -7.20
N GLN A 3 6.78 19.43 -6.74
CA GLN A 3 7.54 20.36 -7.60
C GLN A 3 8.67 19.74 -8.44
N GLU A 4 9.13 18.52 -8.13
CA GLU A 4 10.16 17.80 -8.93
C GLU A 4 9.56 16.83 -9.94
N GLN A 5 8.32 16.39 -9.69
CA GLN A 5 7.52 15.54 -10.59
C GLN A 5 6.49 16.34 -11.39
N ASP A 6 6.50 17.68 -11.28
CA ASP A 6 5.52 18.58 -11.90
C ASP A 6 4.07 18.15 -11.62
N CYS A 7 3.83 17.72 -10.38
CA CYS A 7 2.56 17.17 -9.92
C CYS A 7 1.85 18.18 -9.00
N ASP A 8 0.76 18.75 -9.49
CA ASP A 8 -0.09 19.67 -8.75
C ASP A 8 -1.26 18.98 -8.02
N LEU A 9 -1.41 17.65 -8.17
CA LEU A 9 -2.59 16.91 -7.73
C LEU A 9 -2.24 15.58 -7.07
N ILE A 10 -2.60 15.43 -5.79
CA ILE A 10 -2.59 14.14 -5.08
C ILE A 10 -4.03 13.69 -4.86
N VAL A 11 -4.33 12.47 -5.28
CA VAL A 11 -5.65 11.85 -5.12
C VAL A 11 -5.55 10.66 -4.19
N CYS A 12 -6.34 10.66 -3.11
CA CYS A 12 -6.46 9.53 -2.17
C CYS A 12 -7.86 8.91 -2.27
N LEU A 13 -7.95 7.63 -2.58
CA LEU A 13 -9.22 6.91 -2.74
C LEU A 13 -9.22 5.59 -1.99
N ALA A 14 -10.38 5.17 -1.49
CA ALA A 14 -10.56 3.84 -0.93
C ALA A 14 -10.88 2.83 -2.02
N ALA A 15 -10.16 1.71 -2.07
CA ALA A 15 -10.42 0.63 -3.02
C ALA A 15 -11.75 -0.07 -2.76
N ALA A 16 -12.23 -0.06 -1.51
CA ALA A 16 -13.55 -0.54 -1.12
C ALA A 16 -14.16 0.33 -0.01
N SER A 17 -15.47 0.55 -0.08
CA SER A 17 -16.23 1.18 1.00
C SER A 17 -16.31 0.25 2.22
N ASN A 18 -15.92 0.74 3.40
CA ASN A 18 -16.07 0.03 4.67
C ASN A 18 -17.53 -0.07 5.16
N VAL A 19 -18.46 0.65 4.54
CA VAL A 19 -19.89 0.63 4.90
C VAL A 19 -20.67 -0.23 3.93
N THR A 20 -20.48 -0.03 2.63
CA THR A 20 -21.29 -0.68 1.59
C THR A 20 -20.61 -1.91 0.98
N GLY A 21 -19.31 -2.09 1.19
CA GLY A 21 -18.53 -3.16 0.55
C GLY A 21 -18.29 -2.96 -0.95
N ILE A 22 -18.76 -1.85 -1.54
CA ILE A 22 -18.59 -1.58 -2.98
C ILE A 22 -17.11 -1.40 -3.30
N LEU A 23 -16.63 -2.17 -4.27
CA LEU A 23 -15.29 -2.09 -4.85
C LEU A 23 -15.24 -1.04 -5.94
N LEU A 24 -14.17 -0.25 -5.96
CA LEU A 24 -13.87 0.66 -7.07
C LEU A 24 -12.96 -0.03 -8.09
N ASP A 25 -13.11 0.34 -9.36
CA ASP A 25 -12.15 -0.04 -10.40
C ASP A 25 -10.87 0.79 -10.25
N VAL A 26 -9.94 0.26 -9.45
CA VAL A 26 -8.69 0.95 -9.13
C VAL A 26 -7.85 1.27 -10.36
N ASN A 27 -7.96 0.49 -11.45
CA ASN A 27 -7.16 0.69 -12.66
C ASN A 27 -7.68 1.87 -13.46
N VAL A 28 -9.00 1.97 -13.63
CA VAL A 28 -9.64 3.08 -14.36
C VAL A 28 -9.37 4.41 -13.66
N PHE A 29 -9.52 4.46 -12.34
CA PHE A 29 -9.26 5.68 -11.58
C PHE A 29 -7.77 6.04 -11.57
N SER A 30 -6.86 5.07 -11.46
CA SER A 30 -5.41 5.34 -11.54
C SER A 30 -5.02 5.91 -12.90
N ALA A 31 -5.53 5.32 -13.99
CA ALA A 31 -5.28 5.81 -15.33
C ALA A 31 -5.80 7.25 -15.52
N LEU A 32 -6.99 7.55 -14.99
CA LEU A 32 -7.55 8.89 -15.05
C LEU A 32 -6.67 9.93 -14.34
N VAL A 33 -6.24 9.64 -13.11
CA VAL A 33 -5.40 10.58 -12.33
C VAL A 33 -4.07 10.83 -13.02
N HIS A 34 -3.39 9.77 -13.49
CA HIS A 34 -2.10 9.91 -14.13
C HIS A 34 -2.17 10.63 -15.49
N ARG A 35 -3.26 10.47 -16.26
CA ARG A 35 -3.49 11.25 -17.48
C ARG A 35 -3.56 12.76 -17.23
N HIS A 36 -3.89 13.15 -16.00
CA HIS A 36 -3.93 14.55 -15.55
C HIS A 36 -2.66 14.97 -14.79
N GLY A 37 -1.59 14.17 -14.82
CA GLY A 37 -0.32 14.47 -14.14
C GLY A 37 -0.38 14.38 -12.61
N GLY A 38 -1.43 13.78 -12.05
CA GLY A 38 -1.55 13.59 -10.61
C GLY A 38 -0.84 12.35 -10.09
N LEU A 39 -0.78 12.20 -8.77
CA LEU A 39 -0.39 10.97 -8.08
C LEU A 39 -1.61 10.34 -7.41
N ILE A 40 -1.69 9.00 -7.38
CA ILE A 40 -2.80 8.26 -6.79
C ILE A 40 -2.37 7.31 -5.65
N PHE A 41 -3.03 7.51 -4.51
CA PHE A 41 -2.81 6.76 -3.27
C PHE A 41 -4.08 5.99 -2.93
N TRP A 42 -3.93 4.69 -2.70
CA TRP A 42 -5.08 3.82 -2.45
C TRP A 42 -5.12 3.30 -1.02
N ASP A 43 -6.23 3.59 -0.34
CA ASP A 43 -6.62 2.95 0.92
C ASP A 43 -7.24 1.57 0.62
N TYR A 44 -6.48 0.55 0.94
CA TYR A 44 -6.87 -0.85 0.79
C TYR A 44 -7.31 -1.47 2.12
N ALA A 45 -7.52 -0.71 3.18
CA ALA A 45 -7.81 -1.27 4.50
C ALA A 45 -9.04 -2.20 4.47
N THR A 46 -10.10 -1.85 3.73
CA THR A 46 -11.26 -2.74 3.57
C THR A 46 -11.05 -3.79 2.48
N ALA A 47 -10.38 -3.45 1.37
CA ALA A 47 -10.29 -4.31 0.20
C ALA A 47 -9.24 -5.43 0.33
N ALA A 48 -8.07 -5.11 0.91
CA ALA A 48 -6.89 -5.98 0.96
C ALA A 48 -7.12 -7.40 1.48
N PRO A 49 -8.01 -7.67 2.46
CA PRO A 49 -8.30 -9.04 2.88
C PRO A 49 -9.01 -9.88 1.83
N TYR A 50 -9.72 -9.25 0.88
CA TYR A 50 -10.67 -9.89 -0.02
C TYR A 50 -10.22 -9.91 -1.49
N VAL A 51 -9.40 -8.94 -1.90
CA VAL A 51 -8.95 -8.80 -3.29
C VAL A 51 -7.45 -8.95 -3.42
N ASP A 52 -6.98 -9.15 -4.64
CA ASP A 52 -5.56 -9.10 -4.95
C ASP A 52 -5.04 -7.67 -4.96
N ILE A 53 -3.82 -7.51 -4.46
CA ILE A 53 -3.15 -6.22 -4.37
C ILE A 53 -2.09 -6.18 -5.47
N ASP A 54 -2.36 -5.42 -6.52
CA ASP A 54 -1.45 -5.27 -7.66
C ASP A 54 -1.05 -3.79 -7.85
N MET A 55 0.22 -3.54 -7.56
CA MET A 55 0.85 -2.23 -7.69
C MET A 55 1.09 -1.85 -9.16
N ASN A 56 1.31 -2.83 -10.04
CA ASN A 56 1.70 -2.63 -11.43
C ASN A 56 0.95 -3.59 -12.38
N PRO A 57 -0.37 -3.41 -12.55
CA PRO A 57 -1.14 -4.26 -13.44
C PRO A 57 -0.61 -4.20 -14.87
N VAL A 58 -0.41 -5.37 -15.47
CA VAL A 58 -0.02 -5.49 -16.86
C VAL A 58 -1.27 -5.64 -17.71
N ILE A 59 -1.67 -4.57 -18.39
CA ILE A 59 -2.85 -4.56 -19.26
C ILE A 59 -2.47 -4.24 -20.70
N THR A 60 -3.40 -4.51 -21.62
CA THR A 60 -3.32 -4.05 -23.02
C THR A 60 -4.27 -2.88 -23.23
N GLY A 61 -3.93 -1.98 -24.15
CA GLY A 61 -4.76 -0.83 -24.51
C GLY A 61 -4.08 0.53 -24.28
N PRO A 62 -4.82 1.63 -24.46
CA PRO A 62 -4.28 2.99 -24.41
C PRO A 62 -3.80 3.40 -23.00
N ASP A 63 -4.32 2.74 -21.96
CA ASP A 63 -4.05 3.07 -20.55
C ASP A 63 -2.94 2.27 -19.89
N ARG A 64 -2.28 1.39 -20.64
CA ARG A 64 -1.27 0.46 -20.09
C ARG A 64 -0.18 1.14 -19.27
N ASP A 65 0.21 2.35 -19.66
CA ASP A 65 1.31 3.09 -19.03
C ASP A 65 0.84 3.89 -17.80
N TYR A 66 -0.47 3.89 -17.51
CA TYR A 66 -1.11 4.75 -16.50
C TYR A 66 -1.86 3.98 -15.39
N VAL A 67 -1.98 2.65 -15.43
CA VAL A 67 -2.77 1.89 -14.43
C VAL A 67 -2.03 1.50 -13.14
N TYR A 68 -0.76 1.90 -13.01
CA TYR A 68 0.03 1.65 -11.81
C TYR A 68 -0.55 2.41 -10.61
N LYS A 69 -0.10 2.08 -9.40
CA LYS A 69 -0.41 2.86 -8.19
C LYS A 69 0.87 3.53 -7.72
N ASP A 70 0.76 4.72 -7.13
CA ASP A 70 1.92 5.38 -6.52
C ASP A 70 2.15 4.88 -5.10
N ALA A 71 1.07 4.71 -4.34
CA ALA A 71 1.08 4.05 -3.05
C ALA A 71 -0.20 3.25 -2.79
N ILE A 72 -0.05 2.16 -2.06
CA ILE A 72 -1.14 1.36 -1.48
C ILE A 72 -0.84 1.20 0.00
N TYR A 73 -1.83 1.41 0.85
CA TYR A 73 -1.70 1.15 2.28
C TYR A 73 -2.90 0.38 2.83
N PHE A 74 -2.64 -0.48 3.80
CA PHE A 74 -3.67 -1.31 4.42
C PHE A 74 -3.27 -1.73 5.84
N SER A 75 -4.27 -2.12 6.61
CA SER A 75 -4.08 -2.58 7.98
C SER A 75 -4.18 -4.10 8.04
N MET A 76 -3.09 -4.75 8.43
CA MET A 76 -3.03 -6.21 8.52
C MET A 76 -4.00 -6.77 9.58
N HIS A 77 -4.36 -5.99 10.61
CA HIS A 77 -5.36 -6.42 11.60
C HIS A 77 -6.78 -6.63 11.07
N LYS A 78 -7.07 -6.25 9.82
CA LYS A 78 -8.33 -6.53 9.15
C LYS A 78 -8.34 -7.88 8.42
N PHE A 79 -7.19 -8.56 8.32
CA PHE A 79 -7.07 -9.89 7.75
C PHE A 79 -7.39 -10.96 8.81
N VAL A 80 -7.83 -12.13 8.36
CA VAL A 80 -8.02 -13.29 9.22
C VAL A 80 -6.68 -13.68 9.87
N GLY A 81 -6.63 -13.67 11.21
CA GLY A 81 -5.41 -13.92 11.97
C GLY A 81 -4.48 -12.71 12.12
N GLY A 82 -4.87 -11.54 11.61
CA GLY A 82 -4.06 -10.33 11.58
C GLY A 82 -3.92 -9.55 12.88
N VAL A 83 -4.55 -9.94 13.98
CA VAL A 83 -4.44 -9.18 15.24
C VAL A 83 -2.97 -9.11 15.70
N GLN A 84 -2.52 -7.93 16.16
CA GLN A 84 -1.12 -7.63 16.53
C GLN A 84 -0.13 -7.71 15.36
N THR A 85 -0.51 -7.13 14.23
CA THR A 85 0.37 -6.96 13.06
C THR A 85 0.49 -5.48 12.72
N PRO A 86 1.59 -5.05 12.07
CA PRO A 86 1.78 -3.67 11.66
C PRO A 86 0.85 -3.27 10.50
N GLY A 87 0.70 -1.97 10.28
CA GLY A 87 0.22 -1.45 9.00
C GLY A 87 1.25 -1.69 7.90
N VAL A 88 0.81 -1.83 6.66
CA VAL A 88 1.70 -2.00 5.51
C VAL A 88 1.49 -0.84 4.55
N LEU A 89 2.59 -0.21 4.15
CA LEU A 89 2.67 0.78 3.08
C LEU A 89 3.53 0.21 1.96
N VAL A 90 2.96 0.11 0.77
CA VAL A 90 3.69 -0.21 -0.47
C VAL A 90 3.70 1.05 -1.31
N ALA A 91 4.86 1.67 -1.50
CA ALA A 91 4.97 2.91 -2.27
C ALA A 91 6.15 2.88 -3.24
N LYS A 92 6.05 3.64 -4.32
CA LYS A 92 7.13 3.78 -5.30
C LYS A 92 8.34 4.46 -4.64
N ARG A 93 9.54 3.90 -4.84
CA ARG A 93 10.79 4.46 -4.27
C ARG A 93 10.98 5.94 -4.58
N VAL A 94 10.50 6.41 -5.75
CA VAL A 94 10.57 7.82 -6.13
C VAL A 94 9.90 8.76 -5.12
N LEU A 95 8.84 8.31 -4.42
CA LEU A 95 8.10 9.09 -3.42
C LEU A 95 8.90 9.34 -2.15
N PHE A 96 9.99 8.61 -1.91
CA PHE A 96 10.80 8.74 -0.70
C PHE A 96 12.00 9.67 -0.86
N LYS A 97 12.21 10.23 -2.07
CA LYS A 97 13.34 11.12 -2.36
C LYS A 97 13.33 12.41 -1.54
N ALA A 98 12.17 13.01 -1.26
CA ALA A 98 12.13 14.21 -0.41
C ALA A 98 12.58 13.91 1.03
N GLY A 99 12.26 12.73 1.55
CA GLY A 99 12.70 12.29 2.88
C GLY A 99 14.23 12.10 3.00
N GLU A 100 14.96 12.03 1.87
CA GLU A 100 16.44 12.06 1.89
C GLU A 100 16.96 13.45 2.26
N THR A 101 16.22 14.50 1.88
CA THR A 101 16.58 15.90 2.13
C THR A 101 16.04 16.44 3.45
N HIS A 102 14.89 15.93 3.89
CA HIS A 102 14.18 16.34 5.10
C HIS A 102 13.68 15.09 5.84
N PRO A 103 14.53 14.40 6.61
CA PRO A 103 14.11 13.26 7.42
C PRO A 103 13.18 13.74 8.54
N ASP A 104 11.87 13.46 8.42
CA ASP A 104 10.90 13.70 9.49
C ASP A 104 10.89 12.53 10.47
N GLY A 105 10.79 12.82 11.77
CA GLY A 105 10.52 11.82 12.80
C GLY A 105 11.69 10.88 13.13
N CYS A 106 12.74 11.39 13.76
CA CYS A 106 13.78 10.54 14.35
C CYS A 106 13.24 9.78 15.58
N GLY A 107 12.56 8.67 15.37
CA GLY A 107 12.37 7.64 16.40
C GLY A 107 13.71 7.00 16.78
N GLY A 108 13.85 6.50 18.01
CA GLY A 108 15.07 5.85 18.48
C GLY A 108 15.39 4.57 17.68
N GLY A 109 16.16 4.73 16.61
CA GLY A 109 16.45 3.73 15.58
C GLY A 109 16.82 4.40 14.24
N SER A 110 16.21 5.56 13.95
CA SER A 110 16.63 6.48 12.86
C SER A 110 17.73 7.45 13.29
N VAL A 111 18.22 7.33 14.53
CA VAL A 111 19.28 8.21 15.06
C VAL A 111 20.64 7.64 14.65
N CYS A 112 21.21 8.21 13.59
CA CYS A 112 22.59 7.96 13.17
C CYS A 112 23.59 8.42 14.25
N PHE A 113 23.91 7.55 15.21
CA PHE A 113 25.19 7.63 15.92
C PHE A 113 26.10 6.53 15.36
N VAL A 114 27.17 6.98 14.67
CA VAL A 114 28.31 6.22 14.11
C VAL A 114 28.12 5.55 12.74
N ARG A 115 27.56 6.25 11.74
CA ARG A 115 28.08 6.36 10.35
C ARG A 115 27.08 7.11 9.46
N ARG A 116 27.62 7.91 8.56
CA ARG A 116 26.88 8.77 7.63
C ARG A 116 26.85 8.10 6.26
N GLU A 117 26.20 6.95 6.16
CA GLU A 117 25.94 6.28 4.88
C GLU A 117 24.42 6.16 4.71
N ALA A 118 23.95 6.25 3.46
CA ALA A 118 22.54 6.32 3.11
C ALA A 118 21.80 5.09 3.65
N GLN A 119 20.87 5.31 4.59
CA GLN A 119 19.96 4.27 5.05
C GLN A 119 19.05 3.85 3.89
N ASP A 120 18.74 2.55 3.81
CA ASP A 120 17.63 2.09 2.98
C ASP A 120 16.33 2.77 3.44
N VAL A 121 15.39 2.95 2.52
CA VAL A 121 14.14 3.70 2.79
C VAL A 121 13.43 3.13 4.01
N GLU A 122 13.36 1.81 4.08
CA GLU A 122 12.70 1.04 5.14
C GLU A 122 13.32 1.35 6.51
N GLU A 123 14.65 1.38 6.64
CA GLU A 123 15.33 1.70 7.90
C GLU A 123 15.09 3.13 8.37
N ARG A 124 14.92 4.06 7.43
CA ARG A 124 14.63 5.46 7.73
C ARG A 124 13.21 5.64 8.25
N GLU A 125 12.24 5.03 7.56
CA GLU A 125 10.81 5.19 7.84
C GLU A 125 10.31 4.29 8.99
N GLU A 126 11.01 3.19 9.33
CA GLU A 126 10.68 2.29 10.47
C GLU A 126 11.50 2.60 11.74
N GLY A 127 11.83 3.87 11.94
CA GLY A 127 12.60 4.35 13.09
C GLY A 127 12.07 3.89 14.45
N GLY A 128 12.86 3.12 15.18
CA GLY A 128 12.42 2.60 16.48
C GLY A 128 12.98 1.22 16.76
N THR A 129 12.45 0.59 17.81
CA THR A 129 12.56 -0.85 17.99
C THR A 129 11.72 -1.53 16.90
N PRO A 130 12.33 -2.33 15.99
CA PRO A 130 11.57 -2.98 14.93
C PRO A 130 10.53 -3.95 15.50
N ALA A 131 9.35 -3.99 14.88
CA ALA A 131 8.23 -4.83 15.29
C ALA A 131 8.39 -6.29 14.82
N ILE A 132 9.53 -6.93 15.12
CA ILE A 132 9.96 -8.21 14.51
C ILE A 132 8.87 -9.30 14.56
N VAL A 133 8.29 -9.54 15.74
CA VAL A 133 7.27 -10.58 15.93
C VAL A 133 5.99 -10.25 15.16
N GLU A 134 5.62 -8.98 15.12
CA GLU A 134 4.43 -8.49 14.43
C GLU A 134 4.62 -8.61 12.90
N SER A 135 5.83 -8.33 12.40
CA SER A 135 6.20 -8.49 10.98
C SER A 135 6.22 -9.95 10.55
N ILE A 136 6.75 -10.86 11.38
CA ILE A 136 6.68 -12.31 11.12
C ILE A 136 5.22 -12.75 11.02
N ARG A 137 4.37 -12.29 11.95
CA ARG A 137 2.94 -12.59 11.93
C ARG A 137 2.26 -12.05 10.68
N ALA A 138 2.58 -10.82 10.26
CA ALA A 138 2.06 -10.25 9.02
C ALA A 138 2.41 -11.12 7.81
N GLY A 139 3.65 -11.60 7.72
CA GLY A 139 4.07 -12.54 6.68
C GLY A 139 3.24 -13.83 6.66
N LEU A 140 3.00 -14.44 7.83
CA LEU A 140 2.17 -15.65 7.96
C LEU A 140 0.72 -15.41 7.55
N VAL A 141 0.15 -14.25 7.89
CA VAL A 141 -1.21 -13.87 7.53
C VAL A 141 -1.36 -13.67 6.02
N MET A 142 -0.37 -13.05 5.37
CA MET A 142 -0.34 -12.93 3.91
C MET A 142 -0.22 -14.31 3.23
N GLN A 143 0.62 -15.20 3.75
CA GLN A 143 0.73 -16.58 3.24
C GLN A 143 -0.59 -17.34 3.39
N LEU A 144 -1.29 -17.17 4.52
CA LEU A 144 -2.61 -17.75 4.72
C LEU A 144 -3.61 -17.23 3.68
N LYS A 145 -3.67 -15.92 3.45
CA LYS A 145 -4.54 -15.35 2.41
C LYS A 145 -4.22 -15.95 1.04
N GLN A 146 -2.95 -16.02 0.66
CA GLN A 146 -2.52 -16.58 -0.61
C GLN A 146 -2.90 -18.06 -0.76
N ALA A 147 -2.81 -18.85 0.32
CA ALA A 147 -3.20 -20.25 0.30
C ALA A 147 -4.72 -20.44 0.18
N VAL A 148 -5.52 -19.56 0.79
CA VAL A 148 -6.98 -19.59 0.68
C VAL A 148 -7.45 -19.05 -0.67
N THR A 149 -6.76 -18.06 -1.23
CA THR A 149 -7.09 -17.28 -2.46
C THR A 149 -8.25 -16.29 -2.29
N SER A 150 -8.15 -15.17 -3.00
CA SER A 150 -9.17 -14.10 -3.00
C SER A 150 -10.49 -14.59 -3.59
N GLU A 151 -10.42 -15.47 -4.59
CA GLU A 151 -11.56 -16.08 -5.27
C GLU A 151 -12.36 -16.98 -4.33
N ALA A 152 -11.69 -17.82 -3.53
CA ALA A 152 -12.38 -18.70 -2.60
C ALA A 152 -13.08 -17.92 -1.47
N ILE A 153 -12.47 -16.83 -1.00
CA ILE A 153 -13.09 -15.94 -0.01
C ILE A 153 -14.36 -15.33 -0.62
N THR A 154 -14.24 -14.73 -1.81
CA THR A 154 -15.37 -14.09 -2.51
C THR A 154 -16.50 -15.09 -2.77
N ALA A 155 -16.18 -16.26 -3.32
CA ALA A 155 -17.16 -17.32 -3.57
C ALA A 155 -17.88 -17.78 -2.29
N ARG A 156 -17.17 -17.80 -1.15
CA ARG A 156 -17.77 -18.18 0.13
C ARG A 156 -18.70 -17.10 0.67
N GLU A 157 -18.35 -15.83 0.52
CA GLU A 157 -19.18 -14.69 0.93
C GLU A 157 -20.48 -14.63 0.12
N GLU A 158 -20.42 -14.81 -1.20
CA GLU A 158 -21.60 -14.83 -2.07
C GLU A 158 -22.63 -15.90 -1.67
N VAL A 159 -22.17 -17.03 -1.10
CA VAL A 159 -23.05 -18.07 -0.58
C VAL A 159 -23.69 -17.67 0.75
N MET A 160 -23.03 -16.86 1.59
CA MET A 160 -23.55 -16.43 2.89
C MET A 160 -24.50 -15.23 2.81
N VAL A 161 -24.33 -14.38 1.79
CA VAL A 161 -25.12 -13.15 1.61
C VAL A 161 -26.45 -13.42 0.86
N LYS A 162 -26.65 -14.63 0.33
CA LYS A 162 -27.92 -15.12 -0.22
C LYS A 162 -28.80 -15.73 0.86
#